data_AF-A0A9P8E4E2-F1
#
_entry.id   AF-A0A9P8E4E2-F1
#
_cell.length_a   1.000
_cell.length_b   1.000
_cell.length_c   1.000
_cell.angle_alpha   90.00
_cell.angle_beta   90.00
_cell.angle_gamma   90.00
#
_symmetry.space_group_name_H-M   'P 1'
#
loop_
_entity.id
_entity.type
_entity.pdbx_description
1 polymer ?
#
loop_
_entity_poly.entity_id
_entity_poly.type
_entity_poly.pdbx_seq_one_letter_code
_entity_poly.pdbx_strand_id
1 'polypeptide(L)'
;LSEYNLMYHQGRIFVIDVSQSVEHDHPRSLEFLRMDIKNISDFFARKGVDCLPERAIFGFITSEQGGVETAQMEELIAKMYETREQQGNQDDEEVDNQVFRQQYIPQTLEQVYDVERDAARVQKGEGDDLVYKALLANKVTIGTEDAEDGSDAEGSESEEDESEDPDRPRRKRNEGERPRGKRFEDKDSKKEHKKAVKEEKREKRKEKMPKHLKKKLISGSSRGKH
;
A
#
# COMPACT_ATOMS: atom_id res chain seq x y z
N LEU A 1 22.07 5.82 -3.31
CA LEU A 1 23.10 6.69 -2.73
C LEU A 1 24.10 5.86 -1.92
N SER A 2 25.39 6.15 -2.07
CA SER A 2 26.50 5.55 -1.30
C SER A 2 27.64 6.54 -1.18
N GLU A 3 28.68 6.23 -0.40
CA GLU A 3 29.86 7.06 -0.22
C GLU A 3 30.60 7.38 -1.53
N TYR A 4 30.49 6.51 -2.54
CA TYR A 4 31.09 6.71 -3.86
C TYR A 4 30.42 7.82 -4.66
N ASN A 5 29.18 8.18 -4.31
CA ASN A 5 28.38 9.19 -5.00
C ASN A 5 28.41 10.54 -4.27
N LEU A 6 29.28 10.69 -3.26
CA LEU A 6 29.46 11.90 -2.48
C LEU A 6 30.85 12.51 -2.71
N MET A 7 30.88 13.76 -3.14
CA MET A 7 32.11 14.55 -3.23
C MET A 7 32.17 15.56 -2.08
N TYR A 8 33.33 15.68 -1.44
CA TYR A 8 33.56 16.70 -0.41
C TYR A 8 34.46 17.80 -0.96
N HIS A 9 33.98 19.05 -0.94
CA HIS A 9 34.74 20.19 -1.40
C HIS A 9 34.42 21.44 -0.56
N GLN A 10 35.46 22.08 -0.01
CA GLN A 10 35.35 23.32 0.78
C GLN A 10 34.33 23.24 1.94
N GLY A 11 34.33 22.15 2.70
CA GLY A 11 33.40 22.01 3.83
C GLY A 11 31.97 21.63 3.45
N ARG A 12 31.68 21.40 2.16
CA ARG A 12 30.35 21.06 1.66
C ARG A 12 30.35 19.71 0.94
N ILE A 13 29.23 19.00 1.08
CA ILE A 13 28.99 17.72 0.42
C ILE A 13 28.21 18.02 -0.88
N PHE A 14 28.68 17.45 -1.98
CA PHE A 14 28.04 17.47 -3.28
C PHE A 14 27.64 16.05 -3.66
N VAL A 15 26.36 15.86 -3.99
CA VAL A 15 25.84 14.57 -4.48
C VAL A 15 25.99 14.52 -6.00
N ILE A 16 26.58 13.44 -6.50
CA ILE A 16 26.79 13.21 -7.94
C ILE A 16 26.11 11.91 -8.38
N ASP A 17 26.07 11.70 -9.70
CA ASP A 17 25.45 10.53 -10.33
C ASP A 17 23.98 10.30 -9.92
N VAL A 18 23.17 11.35 -10.10
CA VAL A 18 21.72 11.30 -9.88
C VAL A 18 20.95 10.68 -11.07
N SER A 19 21.67 10.13 -12.04
CA SER A 19 21.10 9.57 -13.27
C SER A 19 20.21 8.35 -13.02
N GLN A 20 20.44 7.66 -11.89
CA GLN A 20 19.69 6.47 -11.46
C GLN A 20 18.65 6.78 -10.37
N SER A 21 18.42 8.05 -10.05
CA SER A 21 17.39 8.44 -9.08
C SER A 21 16.00 8.09 -9.62
N VAL A 22 15.14 7.61 -8.74
CA VAL A 22 13.75 7.26 -9.06
C VAL A 22 12.78 8.22 -8.37
N GLU A 23 11.62 8.43 -8.99
CA GLU A 23 10.52 9.18 -8.39
C GLU A 23 9.92 8.43 -7.19
N HIS A 24 9.24 9.18 -6.32
CA HIS A 24 8.62 8.64 -5.11
C HIS A 24 7.53 7.60 -5.42
N ASP A 25 6.83 7.75 -6.55
CA ASP A 25 5.78 6.85 -7.02
C ASP A 25 6.31 5.52 -7.60
N HIS A 26 7.62 5.33 -7.68
CA HIS A 26 8.18 4.08 -8.15
C HIS A 26 7.87 2.95 -7.13
N PRO A 27 7.44 1.74 -7.58
CA PRO A 27 7.03 0.64 -6.69
C PRO A 27 8.14 0.13 -5.75
N ARG A 28 9.38 0.54 -6.00
CA ARG A 28 10.57 0.22 -5.19
C ARG A 28 11.26 1.45 -4.59
N SER A 29 10.65 2.63 -4.64
CA SER A 29 11.27 3.87 -4.13
C SER A 29 11.68 3.74 -2.67
N LEU A 30 10.81 3.16 -1.82
CA LEU A 30 11.10 2.93 -0.40
C LEU A 30 12.20 1.88 -0.18
N GLU A 31 12.27 0.85 -1.03
CA GLU A 31 13.32 -0.18 -0.96
C GLU A 31 14.69 0.44 -1.29
N PHE A 32 14.76 1.28 -2.32
CA PHE A 32 15.97 2.01 -2.66
C PHE A 32 16.37 3.00 -1.55
N LEU A 33 15.41 3.73 -0.98
CA LEU A 33 15.67 4.63 0.13
C LEU A 33 16.26 3.89 1.35
N ARG A 34 15.75 2.70 1.69
CA ARG A 34 16.33 1.88 2.77
C ARG A 34 17.76 1.45 2.47
N MET A 35 18.04 1.03 1.23
CA MET A 35 19.39 0.68 0.82
C MET A 35 20.34 1.87 0.94
N ASP A 36 19.86 3.06 0.58
CA ASP A 36 20.62 4.30 0.66
C ASP A 36 20.94 4.69 2.10
N ILE A 37 19.95 4.64 2.99
CA ILE A 37 20.14 4.87 4.43
C ILE A 37 21.17 3.91 4.98
N LYS A 38 21.04 2.61 4.69
CA LYS A 38 22.00 1.59 5.13
C LYS A 38 23.42 1.91 4.67
N ASN A 39 23.63 2.18 3.38
CA ASN A 39 24.98 2.44 2.85
C ASN A 39 25.63 3.65 3.52
N ILE A 40 24.85 4.72 3.75
CA ILE A 40 25.34 5.93 4.39
C ILE A 40 25.61 5.69 5.89
N SER A 41 24.70 5.02 6.60
CA SER A 41 24.90 4.65 8.00
C SER A 41 26.12 3.74 8.16
N ASP A 42 26.29 2.72 7.31
CA ASP A 42 27.45 1.82 7.32
C ASP A 42 28.76 2.60 7.10
N PHE A 43 28.76 3.58 6.19
CA PHE A 43 29.93 4.43 5.94
C PHE A 43 30.31 5.25 7.18
N PHE A 44 29.35 5.94 7.80
CA PHE A 44 29.61 6.79 8.97
C PHE A 44 29.89 5.98 10.24
N ALA A 45 29.23 4.84 10.43
CA ALA A 45 29.51 3.91 11.52
C ALA A 45 30.96 3.40 11.46
N ARG A 46 31.49 3.05 10.28
CA ARG A 46 32.91 2.69 10.10
C ARG A 46 33.89 3.82 10.43
N LYS A 47 33.43 5.08 10.43
CA LYS A 47 34.22 6.25 10.83
C LYS A 47 34.08 6.57 12.33
N GLY A 48 33.33 5.77 13.08
CA GLY A 48 33.11 5.95 14.51
C GLY A 48 32.06 7.02 14.84
N VAL A 49 31.19 7.36 13.89
CA VAL A 49 30.06 8.26 14.14
C VAL A 49 28.91 7.43 14.72
N ASP A 50 28.35 7.89 15.84
CA ASP A 50 27.15 7.29 16.40
C ASP A 50 25.94 7.67 15.54
N CYS A 51 25.42 6.70 14.79
CA CYS A 51 24.34 6.91 13.83
C CYS A 51 22.99 6.53 14.45
N LEU A 52 21.95 7.29 14.11
CA LEU A 52 20.57 6.94 14.47
C LEU A 52 20.13 5.62 13.81
N PRO A 53 19.17 4.89 14.41
CA PRO A 53 18.65 3.66 13.84
C PRO A 53 18.00 3.89 12.46
N GLU A 54 18.11 2.91 11.57
CA GLU A 54 17.67 3.04 10.16
C GLU A 54 16.18 3.39 10.06
N ARG A 55 15.35 2.83 10.96
CA ARG A 55 13.91 3.11 11.05
C ARG A 55 13.62 4.58 11.41
N ALA A 56 14.38 5.17 12.33
CA ALA A 56 14.20 6.57 12.72
C ALA A 56 14.58 7.51 11.59
N ILE A 57 15.72 7.26 10.92
CA ILE A 57 16.15 8.03 9.74
C ILE A 57 15.12 7.93 8.62
N PHE A 58 14.61 6.72 8.35
CA PHE A 58 13.58 6.53 7.33
C PHE A 58 12.29 7.29 7.66
N GLY A 59 11.83 7.23 8.91
CA GLY A 59 10.66 7.96 9.38
C GLY A 59 10.83 9.48 9.24
N PHE A 60 12.02 9.99 9.54
CA PHE A 60 12.37 11.39 9.40
C PHE A 60 12.41 11.87 7.94
N ILE A 61 12.95 11.07 7.01
CA ILE A 61 12.97 11.42 5.58
C ILE A 61 11.56 11.37 4.97
N THR A 62 10.73 10.41 5.40
CA THR A 62 9.37 10.22 4.87
C THR A 62 8.30 11.06 5.59
N SER A 63 8.65 11.73 6.68
CA SER A 63 7.70 12.60 7.38
C SER A 63 7.47 13.90 6.62
N GLU A 64 6.21 14.14 6.27
CA GLU A 64 5.74 15.43 5.71
C GLU A 64 5.70 16.56 6.74
N GLN A 65 5.80 16.23 8.03
CA GLN A 65 5.75 17.18 9.14
C GLN A 65 7.17 17.55 9.55
N GLY A 66 7.70 18.63 8.97
CA GLY A 66 9.01 19.15 9.32
C GLY A 66 9.23 20.56 8.77
N GLY A 67 9.94 21.38 9.54
CA GLY A 67 10.44 22.65 9.05
C GLY A 67 11.42 22.44 7.92
N VAL A 68 11.23 23.13 6.80
CA VAL A 68 12.21 23.15 5.69
C VAL A 68 13.47 23.95 6.09
N GLU A 69 13.37 24.74 7.16
CA GLU A 69 14.47 25.53 7.73
C GLU A 69 15.49 24.66 8.47
N THR A 70 16.78 24.96 8.23
CA THR A 70 17.89 24.16 8.80
C THR A 70 17.88 24.14 10.33
N ALA A 71 17.54 25.26 10.98
CA ALA A 71 17.51 25.36 12.43
C ALA A 71 16.45 24.45 13.07
N GLN A 72 15.27 24.33 12.45
CA GLN A 72 14.20 23.45 12.93
C GLN A 72 14.59 21.98 12.74
N MET A 73 15.28 21.69 11.64
CA MET A 73 15.78 20.35 11.36
C MET A 73 16.82 19.90 12.40
N GLU A 74 17.75 20.78 12.75
CA GLU A 74 18.76 20.52 13.79
C GLU A 74 18.12 20.24 15.15
N GLU A 75 17.09 21.00 15.53
CA GLU A 75 16.36 20.79 16.80
C GLU A 75 15.62 19.44 16.81
N LEU A 76 14.99 19.05 15.70
CA LEU A 76 14.33 17.74 15.57
C LEU A 76 15.32 16.59 15.66
N ILE A 77 16.46 16.71 14.98
CA ILE A 77 17.52 15.71 15.04
C ILE A 77 18.07 15.60 16.47
N ALA A 78 18.30 16.72 17.16
CA ALA A 78 18.76 16.72 18.55
C ALA A 78 17.78 15.97 19.48
N LYS A 79 16.48 16.23 19.36
CA LYS A 79 15.43 15.51 20.11
C LYS A 79 15.42 13.99 19.84
N MET A 80 15.72 13.57 18.62
CA MET A 80 15.84 12.14 18.27
C MET A 80 17.02 11.48 18.99
N TYR A 81 18.17 12.16 19.10
CA TYR A 81 19.31 11.66 19.88
C TYR A 81 19.01 11.61 21.39
N GLU A 82 18.36 12.63 21.96
CA GLU A 82 17.97 12.64 23.37
C GLU A 82 17.02 11.49 23.71
N THR A 83 16.03 11.23 22.84
CA THR A 83 15.07 10.13 23.04
C THR A 83 15.77 8.77 23.01
N ARG A 84 16.78 8.61 22.14
CA ARG A 84 17.57 7.38 22.03
C ARG A 84 18.43 7.14 23.27
N GLU A 85 19.08 8.17 23.80
CA GLU A 85 19.88 8.06 25.03
C GLU A 85 19.05 7.54 26.22
N GLN A 86 17.76 7.89 26.27
CA GLN A 86 16.85 7.40 27.30
C GLN A 86 16.44 5.93 27.13
N GLN A 87 16.50 5.38 25.91
CA GLN A 87 16.05 4.02 25.58
C GLN A 87 17.17 2.96 25.69
N GLY A 88 18.44 3.36 25.62
CA GLY A 88 19.56 2.66 26.26
C GLY A 88 19.98 1.24 25.80
N ASN A 89 19.35 0.62 24.81
CA ASN A 89 19.65 -0.76 24.38
C ASN A 89 20.15 -0.85 22.93
N GLN A 90 21.47 -0.94 22.73
CA GLN A 90 22.08 -1.04 21.38
C GLN A 90 21.85 -2.40 20.70
N ASP A 91 21.81 -3.50 21.44
CA ASP A 91 21.63 -4.84 20.86
C ASP A 91 20.23 -5.02 20.24
N ASP A 92 19.22 -4.40 20.83
CA ASP A 92 17.84 -4.40 20.31
C ASP A 92 17.75 -3.61 19.00
N GLU A 93 18.52 -2.53 18.87
CA GLU A 93 18.53 -1.69 17.65
C GLU A 93 19.03 -2.45 16.42
N GLU A 94 20.05 -3.31 16.54
CA GLU A 94 20.58 -4.04 15.38
C GLU A 94 19.57 -5.09 14.87
N VAL A 95 18.91 -5.79 15.81
CA VAL A 95 17.85 -6.75 15.48
C VAL A 95 16.68 -6.02 14.83
N ASP A 96 16.24 -4.91 15.39
CA ASP A 96 15.15 -4.09 14.84
C ASP A 96 15.49 -3.56 13.44
N ASN A 97 16.72 -3.13 13.21
CA ASN A 97 17.19 -2.71 11.89
C ASN A 97 17.15 -3.87 10.89
N GLN A 98 17.52 -5.10 11.30
CA GLN A 98 17.41 -6.27 10.42
C GLN A 98 15.94 -6.61 10.10
N VAL A 99 15.06 -6.59 11.09
CA VAL A 99 13.62 -6.81 10.90
C VAL A 99 13.05 -5.76 9.96
N PHE A 100 13.37 -4.48 10.17
CA PHE A 100 12.94 -3.37 9.34
C PHE A 100 13.36 -3.54 7.87
N ARG A 101 14.61 -3.97 7.61
CA ARG A 101 15.11 -4.20 6.26
C ARG A 101 14.37 -5.31 5.51
N GLN A 102 13.98 -6.37 6.22
CA GLN A 102 13.28 -7.52 5.61
C GLN A 102 11.77 -7.31 5.51
N GLN A 103 11.21 -6.43 6.34
CA GLN A 103 9.77 -6.19 6.40
C GLN A 103 9.28 -5.48 5.14
N TYR A 104 8.27 -6.05 4.50
CA TYR A 104 7.58 -5.43 3.36
C TYR A 104 6.73 -4.25 3.85
N ILE A 105 7.05 -3.02 3.41
CA ILE A 105 6.21 -1.84 3.59
C ILE A 105 5.37 -1.65 2.31
N PRO A 106 4.05 -1.83 2.36
CA PRO A 106 3.20 -1.45 1.23
C PRO A 106 3.17 0.08 1.10
N GLN A 107 3.20 0.58 -0.13
CA GLN A 107 3.10 2.01 -0.45
C GLN A 107 1.65 2.46 -0.65
N THR A 108 0.78 1.56 -1.09
CA THR A 108 -0.64 1.82 -1.27
C THR A 108 -1.46 0.80 -0.48
N LEU A 109 -2.66 1.20 -0.06
CA LEU A 109 -3.59 0.30 0.64
C LEU A 109 -3.94 -0.94 -0.21
N GLU A 110 -3.87 -0.85 -1.54
CA GLU A 110 -4.10 -1.97 -2.46
C GLU A 110 -2.99 -3.04 -2.39
N GLN A 111 -1.77 -2.67 -1.99
CA GLN A 111 -0.65 -3.60 -1.83
C GLN A 111 -0.69 -4.38 -0.50
N VAL A 112 -1.63 -4.06 0.39
CA VAL A 112 -1.81 -4.75 1.67
C VAL A 112 -2.51 -6.09 1.42
N TYR A 113 -1.83 -7.20 1.71
CA TYR A 113 -2.34 -8.54 1.43
C TYR A 113 -3.52 -8.96 2.34
N ASP A 114 -3.47 -8.61 3.63
CA ASP A 114 -4.37 -9.15 4.67
C ASP A 114 -5.18 -8.05 5.39
N VAL A 115 -5.93 -7.25 4.62
CA VAL A 115 -6.72 -6.12 5.15
C VAL A 115 -7.69 -6.54 6.26
N GLU A 116 -8.35 -7.69 6.13
CA GLU A 116 -9.35 -8.15 7.11
C GLU A 116 -8.73 -8.46 8.49
N ARG A 117 -7.53 -9.05 8.51
CA ARG A 117 -6.82 -9.38 9.74
C ARG A 117 -6.34 -8.11 10.44
N ASP A 118 -5.79 -7.20 9.66
CA ASP A 118 -5.25 -5.95 10.18
C ASP A 118 -6.36 -5.02 10.64
N ALA A 119 -7.53 -5.01 9.97
CA ALA A 119 -8.72 -4.31 10.44
C ALA A 119 -9.18 -4.78 11.83
N ALA A 120 -9.12 -6.09 12.11
CA ALA A 120 -9.44 -6.63 13.44
C ALA A 120 -8.43 -6.19 14.52
N ARG A 121 -7.15 -5.98 14.15
CA ARG A 121 -6.13 -5.43 15.06
C ARG A 121 -6.34 -3.95 15.34
N VAL A 122 -6.65 -3.18 14.30
CA VAL A 122 -7.02 -1.77 14.44
C VAL A 122 -8.24 -1.61 15.35
N GLN A 123 -9.27 -2.44 15.18
CA GLN A 123 -10.46 -2.43 16.06
C GLN A 123 -10.14 -2.78 17.52
N LYS A 124 -9.07 -3.54 17.77
CA LYS A 124 -8.58 -3.86 19.11
C LYS A 124 -7.69 -2.78 19.73
N GLY A 125 -7.37 -1.71 18.97
CA GLY A 125 -6.46 -0.64 19.41
C GLY A 125 -4.99 -0.90 19.08
N GLU A 126 -4.65 -1.99 18.41
CA GLU A 126 -3.28 -2.35 18.00
C GLU A 126 -2.93 -1.79 16.59
N GLY A 127 -3.60 -0.72 16.16
CA GLY A 127 -3.40 -0.12 14.84
C GLY A 127 -2.03 0.55 14.68
N ASP A 128 -1.42 0.94 15.79
CA ASP A 128 -0.13 1.63 15.80
C ASP A 128 1.06 0.74 15.48
N ASP A 129 0.91 -0.58 15.65
CA ASP A 129 1.92 -1.60 15.33
C ASP A 129 1.93 -1.96 13.84
N LEU A 130 1.00 -1.42 13.04
CA LEU A 130 0.96 -1.68 11.62
C LEU A 130 2.07 -0.94 10.87
N VAL A 131 2.72 -1.68 9.99
CA VAL A 131 3.83 -1.21 9.16
C VAL A 131 3.46 -0.03 8.27
N TYR A 132 2.21 -0.02 7.80
CA TYR A 132 1.67 1.00 6.92
C TYR A 132 0.76 1.99 7.66
N LYS A 133 0.99 2.18 8.97
CA LYS A 133 0.32 3.21 9.79
C LYS A 133 0.30 4.57 9.10
N ALA A 134 1.38 4.95 8.42
CA ALA A 134 1.47 6.22 7.70
C ALA A 134 0.45 6.37 6.56
N LEU A 135 -0.02 5.26 5.97
CA LEU A 135 -1.07 5.25 4.95
C LEU A 135 -2.48 5.25 5.54
N LEU A 136 -2.62 4.95 6.84
CA LEU A 136 -3.91 4.97 7.52
C LEU A 136 -4.28 6.42 7.82
N ALA A 137 -5.54 6.76 7.54
CA ALA A 137 -6.08 8.11 7.67
C ALA A 137 -6.11 8.65 9.12
N ASN A 138 -5.60 7.93 10.11
CA ASN A 138 -5.47 8.41 11.50
C ASN A 138 -4.49 9.60 11.64
N LYS A 139 -3.81 9.99 10.56
CA LYS A 139 -3.05 11.26 10.48
C LYS A 139 -3.95 12.46 10.11
N VAL A 140 -5.14 12.25 9.54
CA VAL A 140 -6.08 13.30 9.13
C VAL A 140 -6.88 13.85 10.32
N THR A 141 -7.03 13.09 11.40
CA THR A 141 -7.83 13.53 12.56
C THR A 141 -7.03 14.25 13.66
N ILE A 142 -5.75 14.57 13.44
CA ILE A 142 -4.89 15.30 14.41
C ILE A 142 -4.62 16.75 13.94
N GLY A 143 -5.35 17.25 12.93
CA GLY A 143 -4.98 18.51 12.27
C GLY A 143 -6.09 19.48 11.89
N THR A 144 -7.33 19.33 12.37
CA THR A 144 -8.38 20.36 12.21
C THR A 144 -9.46 20.16 13.27
N GLU A 145 -9.35 20.89 14.38
CA GLU A 145 -10.50 21.26 15.21
C GLU A 145 -10.92 22.68 14.79
N ASP A 146 -12.24 22.86 14.64
CA ASP A 146 -12.99 24.12 14.59
C ASP A 146 -12.88 25.05 13.37
N ALA A 147 -13.80 24.84 12.42
CA ALA A 147 -14.48 25.93 11.74
C ALA A 147 -15.97 25.57 11.57
N GLU A 148 -16.79 26.05 12.50
CA GLU A 148 -18.22 26.20 12.24
C GLU A 148 -18.41 27.27 11.15
N ASP A 149 -19.03 26.89 10.03
CA ASP A 149 -19.96 27.79 9.36
C ASP A 149 -21.08 26.96 8.72
N GLY A 150 -22.30 27.23 9.15
CA GLY A 150 -23.50 26.65 8.59
C GLY A 150 -23.93 27.44 7.35
N SER A 151 -24.26 26.75 6.27
CA SER A 151 -25.25 27.27 5.35
C SER A 151 -26.08 26.14 4.75
N ASP A 152 -27.37 26.42 4.82
CA ASP A 152 -28.53 25.63 4.50
C ASP A 152 -28.75 25.51 2.98
N ALA A 153 -29.75 24.70 2.64
CA ALA A 153 -30.59 24.79 1.44
C ALA A 153 -30.22 24.06 0.14
N GLU A 154 -31.03 23.03 -0.11
CA GLU A 154 -31.88 22.84 -1.30
C GLU A 154 -31.25 22.45 -2.65
N GLY A 155 -31.60 21.21 -3.06
CA GLY A 155 -32.30 20.90 -4.32
C GLY A 155 -31.73 21.39 -5.65
N SER A 156 -31.43 20.44 -6.56
CA SER A 156 -32.02 20.35 -7.90
C SER A 156 -31.23 19.34 -8.75
N GLU A 157 -31.79 18.17 -9.02
CA GLU A 157 -32.38 17.74 -10.30
C GLU A 157 -31.35 17.53 -11.44
N SER A 158 -31.29 16.26 -11.87
CA SER A 158 -31.05 15.71 -13.22
C SER A 158 -30.19 16.49 -14.23
N GLU A 159 -29.31 15.78 -14.94
CA GLU A 159 -29.49 15.43 -16.36
C GLU A 159 -28.46 14.36 -16.75
N GLU A 160 -28.99 13.28 -17.33
CA GLU A 160 -28.27 12.15 -17.92
C GLU A 160 -28.02 12.45 -19.40
N ASP A 161 -26.77 12.34 -19.86
CA ASP A 161 -26.37 11.86 -21.20
C ASP A 161 -24.82 11.75 -21.21
N GLU A 162 -24.13 10.82 -21.86
CA GLU A 162 -24.43 10.07 -23.06
C GLU A 162 -23.45 8.85 -23.13
N SER A 163 -24.00 7.68 -23.47
CA SER A 163 -23.42 6.50 -24.16
C SER A 163 -21.99 5.98 -23.87
N GLU A 164 -21.90 4.67 -23.50
CA GLU A 164 -21.11 3.67 -24.25
C GLU A 164 -21.47 2.20 -23.86
N ASP A 165 -21.21 1.29 -24.80
CA ASP A 165 -21.95 0.07 -25.17
C ASP A 165 -21.82 -1.17 -24.22
N PRO A 166 -22.88 -1.98 -24.00
CA PRO A 166 -22.90 -3.08 -23.03
C PRO A 166 -22.89 -4.47 -23.70
N ASP A 167 -21.72 -5.09 -23.90
CA ASP A 167 -21.70 -6.53 -24.27
C ASP A 167 -20.51 -7.34 -23.72
N ARG A 168 -20.36 -7.35 -22.39
CA ARG A 168 -19.66 -8.44 -21.68
C ARG A 168 -20.32 -8.74 -20.34
N PRO A 169 -20.76 -9.97 -20.05
CA PRO A 169 -21.20 -10.32 -18.71
C PRO A 169 -19.97 -10.41 -17.79
N ARG A 170 -19.66 -9.32 -17.09
CA ARG A 170 -18.79 -9.31 -15.91
C ARG A 170 -19.48 -10.16 -14.83
N ARG A 171 -18.90 -11.32 -14.54
CA ARG A 171 -19.38 -12.19 -13.46
C ARG A 171 -19.15 -11.47 -12.13
N LYS A 172 -20.24 -11.25 -11.38
CA LYS A 172 -20.21 -10.90 -9.96
C LYS A 172 -19.27 -11.87 -9.24
N ARG A 173 -18.22 -11.31 -8.63
CA ARG A 173 -17.29 -12.01 -7.74
C ARG A 173 -18.06 -12.22 -6.44
N ASN A 174 -18.58 -13.44 -6.26
CA ASN A 174 -19.21 -13.84 -5.01
C ASN A 174 -18.14 -13.87 -3.91
N GLU A 175 -18.45 -13.23 -2.79
CA GLU A 175 -17.70 -13.37 -1.53
C GLU A 175 -17.65 -14.85 -1.13
N GLY A 176 -16.43 -15.36 -0.88
CA GLY A 176 -16.21 -16.74 -0.41
C GLY A 176 -15.18 -17.57 -1.20
N GLU A 177 -14.47 -17.01 -2.18
CA GLU A 177 -13.40 -17.76 -2.87
C GLU A 177 -12.14 -17.87 -1.99
N ARG A 178 -11.95 -19.05 -1.39
CA ARG A 178 -10.71 -19.43 -0.68
C ARG A 178 -9.48 -19.23 -1.58
N PRO A 179 -8.31 -18.85 -0.99
CA PRO A 179 -7.10 -18.57 -1.75
C PRO A 179 -6.70 -19.75 -2.64
N ARG A 180 -6.28 -19.45 -3.87
CA ARG A 180 -5.84 -20.44 -4.87
C ARG A 180 -4.54 -21.11 -4.45
N GLY A 181 -4.63 -22.09 -3.56
CA GLY A 181 -3.51 -22.92 -3.13
C GLY A 181 -3.96 -24.36 -2.91
N LYS A 182 -3.62 -25.27 -3.83
CA LYS A 182 -3.82 -26.72 -3.64
C LYS A 182 -2.70 -27.29 -2.80
N ARG A 183 -2.63 -26.90 -1.53
CA ARG A 183 -1.85 -27.65 -0.54
C ARG A 183 -2.87 -28.13 0.49
N PHE A 184 -3.20 -29.41 0.40
CA PHE A 184 -4.09 -30.16 1.32
C PHE A 184 -5.61 -30.03 1.10
N GLU A 185 -6.11 -30.46 -0.06
CA GLU A 185 -7.52 -30.89 -0.19
C GLU A 185 -7.58 -32.42 -0.18
N ASP A 186 -8.41 -33.00 0.71
CA ASP A 186 -8.72 -34.43 0.72
C ASP A 186 -9.29 -34.88 -0.63
N LYS A 187 -8.88 -36.06 -1.11
CA LYS A 187 -9.25 -36.58 -2.45
C LYS A 187 -10.76 -36.69 -2.64
N ASP A 188 -11.53 -36.82 -1.57
CA ASP A 188 -12.97 -37.05 -1.63
C ASP A 188 -13.79 -35.76 -1.73
N SER A 189 -13.41 -34.68 -1.03
CA SER A 189 -14.06 -33.36 -1.16
C SER A 189 -13.96 -32.80 -2.60
N LYS A 190 -12.84 -33.06 -3.27
CA LYS A 190 -12.65 -32.68 -4.68
C LYS A 190 -13.53 -33.47 -5.65
N LYS A 191 -13.83 -34.73 -5.36
CA LYS A 191 -14.76 -35.54 -6.17
C LYS A 191 -16.19 -35.04 -5.98
N GLU A 192 -16.58 -34.72 -4.76
CA GLU A 192 -17.90 -34.21 -4.42
C GLU A 192 -18.17 -32.85 -5.07
N HIS A 193 -17.21 -31.92 -4.98
CA HIS A 193 -17.33 -30.63 -5.66
C HIS A 193 -17.43 -30.79 -7.19
N LYS A 194 -16.62 -31.68 -7.77
CA LYS A 194 -16.69 -31.97 -9.22
C LYS A 194 -18.04 -32.59 -9.62
N LYS A 195 -18.68 -33.36 -8.74
CA LYS A 195 -20.02 -33.93 -8.95
C LYS A 195 -21.09 -32.84 -8.86
N ALA A 196 -21.05 -32.01 -7.82
CA ALA A 196 -21.98 -30.89 -7.61
C ALA A 196 -21.96 -29.91 -8.80
N VAL A 197 -20.77 -29.49 -9.25
CA VAL A 197 -20.63 -28.59 -10.40
C VAL A 197 -21.16 -29.22 -11.71
N LYS A 198 -21.07 -30.55 -11.86
CA LYS A 198 -21.63 -31.24 -13.03
C LYS A 198 -23.15 -31.30 -12.99
N GLU A 199 -23.73 -31.52 -11.81
CA GLU A 199 -25.17 -31.58 -11.60
C GLU A 199 -25.83 -30.22 -11.82
N GLU A 200 -25.28 -29.17 -11.20
CA GLU A 200 -25.73 -27.79 -11.38
C GLU A 200 -25.66 -27.36 -12.86
N LYS A 201 -24.58 -27.69 -13.57
CA LYS A 201 -24.46 -27.42 -15.02
C LYS A 201 -25.45 -28.24 -15.85
N ARG A 202 -25.84 -29.44 -15.40
CA ARG A 202 -26.83 -30.28 -16.09
C ARG A 202 -28.22 -29.68 -15.93
N GLU A 203 -28.55 -29.14 -14.77
CA GLU A 203 -29.80 -28.42 -14.52
C GLU A 203 -29.87 -27.12 -15.31
N LYS A 204 -28.82 -26.29 -15.27
CA LYS A 204 -28.73 -25.06 -16.09
C LYS A 204 -28.81 -25.31 -17.59
N ARG A 205 -28.50 -26.52 -18.07
CA ARG A 205 -28.68 -26.92 -19.48
C ARG A 205 -30.12 -27.28 -19.82
N LYS A 206 -30.93 -27.73 -18.86
CA LYS A 206 -32.36 -28.01 -19.06
C LYS A 206 -33.15 -26.71 -19.28
N GLU A 207 -32.80 -25.65 -18.56
CA GLU A 207 -33.45 -24.33 -18.63
C GLU A 207 -32.91 -23.45 -19.77
N LYS A 208 -31.86 -23.89 -20.46
CA LYS A 208 -31.21 -23.08 -21.49
C LYS A 208 -32.11 -22.94 -22.72
N MET A 209 -32.36 -21.70 -23.12
CA MET A 209 -33.08 -21.38 -24.36
C MET A 209 -32.46 -22.09 -25.59
N PRO A 210 -33.27 -22.72 -26.46
CA PRO A 210 -32.82 -23.32 -27.69
C PRO A 210 -32.00 -22.35 -28.56
N LYS A 211 -30.89 -22.85 -29.12
CA LYS A 211 -29.93 -22.04 -29.88
C LYS A 211 -30.56 -21.29 -31.06
N HIS A 212 -31.52 -21.91 -31.74
CA HIS A 212 -32.20 -21.30 -32.89
C HIS A 212 -33.08 -20.10 -32.49
N LEU A 213 -33.77 -20.17 -31.35
CA LEU A 213 -34.54 -19.06 -30.80
C LEU A 213 -33.64 -17.91 -30.36
N LYS A 214 -32.52 -18.22 -29.67
CA LYS A 214 -31.52 -17.21 -29.29
C LYS A 214 -30.93 -16.50 -30.52
N LYS A 215 -30.60 -17.25 -31.59
CA LYS A 215 -30.09 -16.66 -32.84
C LYS A 215 -31.13 -15.74 -33.51
N LYS A 216 -32.40 -16.13 -33.53
CA LYS A 216 -33.49 -15.34 -34.12
C LYS A 216 -33.68 -14.01 -33.38
N LEU A 217 -33.66 -14.03 -32.04
CA LEU A 217 -33.72 -12.83 -31.20
C LEU A 217 -32.56 -11.87 -31.47
N ILE A 218 -31.33 -12.39 -31.53
CA ILE A 218 -30.14 -11.57 -31.80
C ILE A 218 -30.20 -10.96 -33.21
N SER A 219 -30.56 -11.76 -34.23
CA SER A 219 -30.70 -11.25 -35.60
C SER A 219 -31.84 -10.26 -35.80
N GLY A 220 -32.87 -10.33 -34.94
CA GLY A 220 -33.97 -9.37 -34.94
C GLY A 220 -33.57 -8.05 -34.28
N SER A 221 -32.84 -8.11 -33.16
CA SER A 221 -32.33 -6.93 -32.47
C SER A 221 -31.24 -6.19 -33.26
N SER A 222 -30.42 -6.90 -34.05
CA SER A 222 -29.36 -6.28 -34.87
C SER A 222 -29.86 -5.59 -36.15
N ARG A 223 -31.15 -5.72 -36.51
CA ARG A 223 -31.71 -5.21 -37.77
C ARG A 223 -32.44 -3.86 -37.64
N GLY A 224 -32.52 -3.32 -36.43
CA GLY A 224 -33.19 -2.04 -36.12
C GLY A 224 -32.25 -0.88 -35.75
N LYS A 225 -30.93 -1.07 -35.86
CA LYS A 225 -29.95 0.03 -35.79
C LYS A 225 -29.56 0.41 -37.22
N HIS A 226 -30.41 1.19 -37.89
CA HIS A 226 -30.07 2.00 -39.07
C HIS A 226 -31.14 3.03 -39.35
#